data_AF-A0A1G8BB19-F1
#
_entry.id   AF-A0A1G8BB19-F1
#
_cell.length_a   1.000
_cell.length_b   1.000
_cell.length_c   1.000
_cell.angle_alpha   90.00
_cell.angle_beta   90.00
_cell.angle_gamma   90.00
#
_symmetry.space_group_name_H-M   'P 1'
#
loop_
_entity.id
_entity.type
_entity.pdbx_description
1 polymer ?
#
loop_
_entity_poly.entity_id
_entity_poly.type
_entity_poly.pdbx_seq_one_letter_code
_entity_poly.pdbx_strand_id
1 'polypeptide(L)' 'METAKEKILQTPIEQLDLNAECKSNLKELGISNLQEFIGKGWKWLREQEAFDYVRFNMVIRFLDEKGLLHLLERKS' A
#
# COMPACT_ATOMS: atom_id res chain seq x y z
N MET A 1 8.22 -13.31 17.97
CA MET A 1 8.58 -11.88 18.07
C MET A 1 8.04 -11.23 16.82
N GLU A 2 7.02 -10.39 16.96
CA GLU A 2 6.47 -9.63 15.83
C GLU A 2 7.49 -8.58 15.41
N THR A 3 7.98 -8.68 14.18
CA THR A 3 9.01 -7.80 13.64
C THR A 3 8.43 -6.40 13.39
N ALA A 4 9.26 -5.36 13.46
CA ALA A 4 8.81 -3.99 13.14
C ALA A 4 8.17 -3.87 11.74
N LYS A 5 8.55 -4.77 10.82
CA LYS A 5 7.97 -4.91 9.48
C LYS A 5 6.54 -5.47 9.48
N GLU A 6 6.17 -6.33 10.42
CA GLU A 6 4.79 -6.83 10.54
C GLU A 6 3.87 -5.73 11.11
N LYS A 7 4.38 -4.91 12.03
CA LYS A 7 3.61 -3.80 12.61
C LYS A 7 3.22 -2.75 11.58
N ILE A 8 4.14 -2.35 10.70
CA ILE A 8 3.85 -1.35 9.66
C ILE A 8 2.83 -1.86 8.63
N LEU A 9 2.76 -3.18 8.40
CA LEU A 9 1.78 -3.77 7.48
C LEU A 9 0.34 -3.65 7.99
N GLN A 10 0.15 -3.75 9.31
CA GLN A 10 -1.16 -3.62 9.97
C GLN A 10 -1.47 -2.20 10.43
N THR A 11 -0.51 -1.27 10.31
CA THR A 11 -0.70 0.12 10.69
C THR A 11 -1.78 0.75 9.80
N PRO A 12 -2.77 1.45 10.39
CA PRO A 12 -3.78 2.17 9.61
C PRO A 12 -3.12 3.15 8.63
N ILE A 13 -3.63 3.23 7.40
CA ILE A 13 -3.07 4.10 6.36
C ILE A 13 -3.00 5.58 6.79
N GLU A 14 -3.88 6.03 7.70
CA GLU A 14 -3.84 7.40 8.26
C GLU A 14 -2.58 7.68 9.06
N GLN A 15 -2.03 6.66 9.71
CA GLN A 15 -0.84 6.74 10.55
C GLN A 15 0.45 6.56 9.76
N LEU A 16 0.37 6.20 8.48
CA LEU A 16 1.53 6.10 7.61
C LEU A 16 2.04 7.48 7.21
N ASP A 17 3.33 7.58 6.91
CA ASP A 17 3.96 8.79 6.40
C ASP A 17 3.76 8.91 4.87
N LEU A 18 2.49 9.04 4.48
CA LEU A 18 2.04 9.28 3.11
C LEU A 18 1.32 10.63 3.06
N ASN A 19 1.33 11.30 1.90
CA ASN A 19 0.57 12.53 1.74
C ASN A 19 -0.96 12.28 1.81
N ALA A 20 -1.71 13.35 2.10
CA ALA A 20 -3.17 13.26 2.29
C ALA A 20 -3.90 12.70 1.05
N GLU A 21 -3.44 13.06 -0.15
CA GLU A 21 -4.04 12.59 -1.40
C GLU A 21 -3.86 11.08 -1.62
N CYS A 22 -2.69 10.52 -1.33
CA CYS A 22 -2.45 9.08 -1.39
C CYS A 22 -3.31 8.34 -0.37
N LYS A 23 -3.38 8.86 0.86
CA LYS A 23 -4.26 8.29 1.91
C LYS A 23 -5.72 8.30 1.45
N SER A 24 -6.19 9.39 0.84
CA SER A 24 -7.56 9.48 0.31
C SER A 24 -7.81 8.44 -0.78
N ASN A 25 -6.90 8.31 -1.73
CA ASN A 25 -7.05 7.35 -2.83
C ASN A 25 -7.03 5.90 -2.34
N LEU A 26 -6.17 5.56 -1.37
CA LEU A 26 -6.19 4.25 -0.72
C LEU A 26 -7.54 3.97 -0.03
N LYS A 27 -8.15 4.97 0.62
CA LYS A 27 -9.50 4.82 1.20
C LYS A 27 -10.58 4.60 0.16
N GLU A 28 -10.53 5.33 -0.96
CA GLU A 28 -11.47 5.17 -2.08
C GLU A 28 -11.41 3.75 -2.66
N LEU A 29 -10.24 3.13 -2.63
CA LEU A 29 -10.03 1.73 -3.03
C LEU A 29 -10.43 0.72 -1.94
N GLY A 30 -10.92 1.18 -0.79
CA GLY A 30 -11.30 0.34 0.35
C GLY A 30 -10.10 -0.30 1.06
N ILE A 31 -8.94 0.34 1.02
CA ILE A 31 -7.70 -0.16 1.61
C ILE A 31 -7.43 0.57 2.93
N SER A 32 -7.39 -0.20 4.03
CA SER A 32 -7.24 0.33 5.39
C SER A 32 -5.80 0.26 5.92
N ASN A 33 -4.97 -0.63 5.36
CA ASN A 33 -3.58 -0.87 5.75
C ASN A 33 -2.76 -1.45 4.58
N LEU A 34 -1.43 -1.53 4.73
CA LEU A 34 -0.54 -2.02 3.68
C LEU A 34 -0.67 -3.53 3.45
N GLN A 35 -1.06 -4.30 4.46
CA GLN A 35 -1.32 -5.73 4.30
C GLN A 35 -2.45 -5.99 3.30
N GLU A 36 -3.53 -5.22 3.38
CA GLU A 36 -4.62 -5.25 2.40
C GLU A 36 -4.14 -4.83 1.01
N PHE A 37 -3.40 -3.72 0.91
CA PHE A 37 -2.83 -3.25 -0.36
C PHE A 37 -2.00 -4.34 -1.06
N ILE A 38 -1.08 -4.96 -0.33
CA ILE A 38 -0.23 -6.05 -0.83
C ILE A 38 -1.05 -7.30 -1.14
N GLY A 39 -2.06 -7.59 -0.31
CA GLY A 39 -2.93 -8.75 -0.47
C GLY A 39 -3.79 -8.70 -1.74
N LYS A 40 -4.21 -7.50 -2.16
CA LYS A 40 -4.94 -7.30 -3.43
C LYS A 40 -4.05 -7.55 -4.65
N GLY A 41 -2.77 -7.19 -4.56
CA GLY A 41 -1.79 -7.42 -5.62
C GLY A 41 -1.97 -6.52 -6.84
N TRP A 42 -0.98 -6.57 -7.74
CA TRP A 42 -0.80 -5.58 -8.79
C TRP A 42 -1.81 -5.65 -9.93
N LYS A 43 -2.37 -6.84 -10.16
CA LYS A 43 -3.42 -7.02 -11.14
C LYS A 43 -4.72 -6.34 -10.71
N TRP A 44 -5.21 -6.64 -9.50
CA TRP A 44 -6.45 -6.08 -8.99
C TRP A 44 -6.40 -4.56 -8.89
N LEU A 45 -5.29 -4.02 -8.39
CA LEU A 45 -5.13 -2.57 -8.21
C LEU A 45 -5.27 -1.81 -9.53
N ARG A 46 -4.67 -2.30 -10.62
CA ARG A 46 -4.74 -1.67 -11.96
C ARG A 46 -6.11 -1.77 -12.63
N GLU A 47 -6.94 -2.70 -12.18
CA GLU A 47 -8.30 -2.90 -12.72
C GLU A 47 -9.33 -1.99 -12.04
N GLN A 48 -8.95 -1.23 -11.00
CA GLN A 48 -9.87 -0.34 -10.29
C GLN A 48 -10.07 0.97 -11.06
N GLU A 49 -11.32 1.44 -11.11
CA GLU A 49 -11.67 2.72 -11.77
C GLU A 49 -10.96 3.92 -11.09
N ALA A 50 -10.76 3.84 -9.78
CA ALA A 50 -10.04 4.85 -9.00
C ALA A 50 -8.51 4.70 -9.04
N PHE A 51 -7.97 3.87 -9.94
CA PHE A 51 -6.52 3.66 -10.07
C PHE A 51 -5.81 4.92 -10.59
N ASP A 52 -4.83 5.41 -9.82
CA ASP A 52 -4.02 6.57 -10.18
C ASP A 52 -2.52 6.23 -10.15
N TYR A 53 -1.90 6.12 -11.33
CA TYR A 53 -0.51 5.69 -11.44
C TYR A 53 0.48 6.53 -10.60
N VAL A 54 0.24 7.84 -10.46
CA VAL A 54 1.12 8.73 -9.68
C VAL A 54 1.01 8.38 -8.20
N ARG A 55 -0.21 8.27 -7.67
CA ARG A 55 -0.44 7.94 -6.25
C ARG A 55 0.03 6.55 -5.92
N PHE A 56 -0.23 5.60 -6.80
CA PHE A 56 0.27 4.23 -6.67
C PHE A 56 1.79 4.17 -6.62
N ASN A 57 2.48 4.92 -7.47
CA ASN A 57 3.94 4.99 -7.43
C ASN A 57 4.48 5.55 -6.10
N MET A 58 3.75 6.46 -5.44
CA MET A 58 4.13 6.92 -4.10
C MET A 58 4.03 5.81 -3.05
N VAL A 59 3.00 4.97 -3.12
CA VAL A 59 2.88 3.79 -2.24
C VAL A 59 3.98 2.78 -2.51
N ILE A 60 4.34 2.56 -3.78
CA ILE A 60 5.47 1.70 -4.17
C ILE A 60 6.78 2.22 -3.60
N ARG A 61 7.08 3.52 -3.74
CA ARG A 61 8.28 4.15 -3.16
C ARG A 61 8.30 4.00 -1.64
N PHE A 62 7.16 4.22 -0.97
CA PHE A 62 7.05 4.03 0.47
C PHE A 62 7.36 2.57 0.86
N LEU A 63 6.84 1.59 0.14
CA LEU A 63 7.14 0.18 0.39
C LEU A 63 8.63 -0.13 0.17
N ASP A 64 9.26 0.46 -0.84
CA ASP A 64 10.68 0.27 -1.13
C ASP A 64 11.58 0.86 -0.04
N GLU A 65 11.29 2.08 0.41
CA GLU A 65 12.00 2.76 1.50
C GLU A 65 11.92 1.97 2.83
N LYS A 66 10.85 1.22 3.04
CA LYS A 66 10.67 0.35 4.22
C LYS A 66 11.21 -1.08 4.00
N GLY A 67 11.74 -1.38 2.81
CA GLY A 67 12.22 -2.70 2.43
C GLY A 67 11.12 -3.76 2.44
N LEU A 68 9.93 -3.39 1.97
CA LEU A 68 8.69 -4.17 1.89
C LEU A 68 8.21 -4.42 0.45
N LEU A 69 8.77 -3.74 -0.55
CA LEU A 69 8.33 -3.83 -1.95
C LEU A 69 8.28 -5.28 -2.47
N HIS A 70 9.28 -6.09 -2.11
CA HIS A 70 9.35 -7.52 -2.43
C HIS A 70 8.11 -8.35 -2.02
N LEU A 71 7.31 -7.87 -1.06
CA LEU A 71 6.07 -8.54 -0.65
C LEU A 71 4.95 -8.41 -1.70
N LEU A 72 4.93 -7.32 -2.45
CA LEU A 72 3.95 -7.08 -3.52
C LEU A 72 4.29 -7.91 -4.77
N GLU A 73 5.57 -8.03 -5.10
CA GLU A 73 6.05 -8.81 -6.25
C GLU A 73 5.76 -10.32 -6.10
N ARG A 74 5.77 -10.84 -4.86
CA ARG A 74 5.39 -12.23 -4.56
C ARG A 74 3.90 -12.54 -4.80
N LYS A 75 3.06 -11.53 -4.97
CA LYS A 75 1.60 -11.63 -5.12
C LYS A 75 1.13 -11.22 -6.52
N SER A 76 2.06 -10.89 -7.42
CA SER A 76 1.79 -10.38 -8.78
C SER A 76 1.62 -11.50 -9.81
#